data_AF-A0A5C7UPI1-F1
#
_entry.id   AF-A0A5C7UPI1-F1
#
_cell.length_a   1.000
_cell.length_b   1.000
_cell.length_c   1.000
_cell.angle_alpha   90.00
_cell.angle_beta   90.00
_cell.angle_gamma   90.00
#
_symmetry.space_group_name_H-M   'P 1'
#
loop_
_entity.id
_entity.type
_entity.pdbx_description
1 polymer ?
#
loop_
_entity_poly.entity_id
_entity_poly.type
_entity_poly.pdbx_seq_one_letter_code
_entity_poly.pdbx_strand_id
1 'polypeptide(L)'
;MSHFLGEFDCKLDVKGRMMIPSNLKKQLPNLDQESLVINRGFEKHLVIYTKKEWDNIIDELSKLNPYEKRTREFVRYFTRGATELIPDAAGRVLLPKILLEYADIQSDIVISCQLNKLEVWAKDIYETQMDNEPKNFAKLAEEVMGNAGRRIDD
;
A
#
# COMPACT_ATOMS: atom_id res chain seq x y z
N MET A 1 -13.49 -0.37 11.56
CA MET A 1 -12.44 -0.39 10.52
C MET A 1 -12.60 -1.69 9.78
N SER A 2 -12.78 -1.64 8.47
CA SER A 2 -12.84 -2.85 7.64
C SER A 2 -11.45 -3.08 7.06
N HIS A 3 -10.91 -4.29 7.24
CA HIS A 3 -9.67 -4.69 6.61
C HIS A 3 -9.96 -5.21 5.21
N PHE A 4 -9.09 -4.88 4.26
CA PHE A 4 -9.07 -5.44 2.93
C PHE A 4 -8.55 -6.87 2.95
N LEU A 5 -9.15 -7.70 2.11
CA LEU A 5 -8.82 -9.10 1.95
C LEU A 5 -8.62 -9.44 0.48
N GLY A 6 -7.64 -10.30 0.24
CA GLY A 6 -7.40 -10.94 -1.06
C GLY A 6 -6.11 -10.47 -1.74
N GLU A 7 -5.82 -11.20 -2.80
CA GLU A 7 -4.72 -10.94 -3.73
C GLU A 7 -5.28 -11.05 -5.15
N PHE A 8 -4.90 -10.12 -6.02
CA PHE A 8 -5.50 -10.00 -7.35
C PHE A 8 -4.44 -9.77 -8.41
N ASP A 9 -4.29 -10.75 -9.31
CA ASP A 9 -3.60 -10.57 -10.57
C ASP A 9 -4.37 -9.59 -11.47
N CYS A 10 -3.73 -8.50 -11.86
CA CYS A 10 -4.32 -7.47 -12.70
C CYS A 10 -3.36 -7.07 -13.83
N LYS A 11 -3.92 -6.42 -14.85
CA LYS A 11 -3.15 -5.77 -15.92
C LYS A 11 -3.50 -4.31 -16.01
N LEU A 12 -2.47 -3.47 -16.15
CA LEU A 12 -2.63 -2.09 -16.55
C LEU A 12 -3.04 -2.00 -18.02
N ASP A 13 -3.88 -1.02 -18.33
CA ASP A 13 -4.14 -0.69 -19.72
C ASP A 13 -2.99 0.14 -20.33
N VAL A 14 -3.07 0.41 -21.63
CA VAL A 14 -2.07 1.17 -22.39
C VAL A 14 -1.80 2.58 -21.87
N LYS A 15 -2.67 3.13 -21.03
CA LYS A 15 -2.51 4.45 -20.41
C LYS A 15 -1.99 4.37 -18.97
N GLY A 16 -1.68 3.18 -18.46
CA GLY A 16 -1.28 2.96 -17.07
C GLY A 16 -2.46 3.00 -16.10
N ARG A 17 -3.69 2.76 -16.56
CA ARG A 17 -4.85 2.68 -15.68
C ARG A 17 -5.03 1.27 -15.15
N MET A 18 -5.26 1.18 -13.85
CA MET A 18 -5.57 -0.05 -13.13
C MET A 18 -7.08 -0.16 -12.95
N MET A 19 -7.68 -1.30 -13.31
CA MET A 19 -9.05 -1.61 -12.93
C MET A 19 -9.08 -2.12 -11.50
N ILE A 20 -9.97 -1.59 -10.67
CA ILE A 20 -10.15 -2.08 -9.31
C ILE A 20 -10.94 -3.40 -9.37
N PRO A 21 -10.40 -4.53 -8.87
CA PRO A 21 -11.09 -5.81 -8.88
C PRO A 21 -12.47 -5.74 -8.24
N SER A 22 -13.46 -6.43 -8.80
CA SER A 22 -14.85 -6.35 -8.33
C SER A 22 -15.01 -6.75 -6.86
N ASN A 23 -14.26 -7.76 -6.40
CA ASN A 23 -14.25 -8.19 -5.00
C ASN A 23 -13.60 -7.16 -4.07
N LEU A 24 -12.63 -6.38 -4.56
CA LEU A 24 -12.03 -5.28 -3.82
C LEU A 24 -12.96 -4.04 -3.82
N LYS A 25 -13.62 -3.74 -4.94
CA LYS A 25 -14.61 -2.66 -5.04
C LYS A 25 -15.75 -2.85 -4.04
N LYS A 26 -16.21 -4.09 -3.80
CA LYS A 26 -17.22 -4.40 -2.76
C LYS A 26 -16.76 -4.05 -1.34
N GLN A 27 -15.45 -4.08 -1.08
CA GLN A 27 -14.85 -3.71 0.21
C GLN A 27 -14.63 -2.19 0.33
N LEU A 28 -14.89 -1.43 -0.74
CA LEU A 28 -14.79 0.02 -0.84
C LEU A 28 -16.17 0.63 -1.18
N PRO A 29 -17.16 0.59 -0.25
CA PRO A 29 -18.56 0.93 -0.54
C PRO A 29 -18.78 2.38 -1.01
N ASN A 30 -17.82 3.29 -0.79
CA ASN A 30 -17.88 4.70 -1.18
C ASN A 30 -16.82 5.08 -2.23
N LEU A 31 -16.28 4.12 -2.97
CA LEU A 31 -15.19 4.38 -3.93
C LEU A 31 -15.51 5.47 -4.95
N ASP A 32 -16.78 5.64 -5.32
CA ASP A 32 -17.22 6.65 -6.29
C ASP A 32 -17.34 8.07 -5.65
N GLN A 33 -17.22 8.18 -4.32
CA GLN A 33 -17.31 9.43 -3.55
C GLN A 33 -16.02 9.78 -2.79
N GLU A 34 -15.18 8.77 -2.53
CA GLU A 34 -13.93 8.90 -1.80
C GLU A 34 -12.74 8.75 -2.75
N SER A 35 -11.77 9.66 -2.63
CA SER A 35 -10.50 9.50 -3.32
C SER A 35 -9.63 8.45 -2.63
N LEU A 36 -8.69 7.92 -3.40
CA LEU A 36 -7.61 7.10 -2.90
C LEU A 36 -6.32 7.93 -2.88
N VAL A 37 -5.34 7.51 -2.10
CA VAL A 37 -4.00 8.11 -2.14
C VAL A 37 -2.99 7.02 -2.42
N ILE A 38 -2.13 7.25 -3.41
CA ILE A 38 -1.02 6.36 -3.74
C ILE A 38 0.32 6.99 -3.39
N ASN A 39 1.22 6.23 -2.80
CA ASN A 39 2.61 6.62 -2.55
C ASN A 39 3.56 5.44 -2.77
N ARG A 40 4.86 5.67 -2.55
CA ARG A 40 5.87 4.60 -2.60
C ARG A 40 5.85 3.77 -1.32
N GLY A 41 5.91 2.45 -1.46
CA GLY A 41 6.08 1.52 -0.35
C GLY A 41 7.49 1.52 0.25
N PHE A 42 7.66 0.69 1.28
CA PHE A 42 8.96 0.47 1.92
C PHE A 42 9.89 -0.36 1.03
N GLU A 43 9.35 -1.41 0.40
CA GLU A 43 10.00 -2.16 -0.66
C GLU A 43 9.72 -1.53 -2.04
N LYS A 44 10.11 -2.23 -3.12
CA LYS A 44 9.92 -1.76 -4.50
C LYS A 44 8.49 -1.99 -5.00
N HIS A 45 7.54 -1.34 -4.35
CA HIS A 45 6.10 -1.38 -4.66
C HIS A 45 5.43 -0.04 -4.40
N LEU A 46 4.16 0.09 -4.79
CA LEU A 46 3.31 1.24 -4.49
C LEU A 46 2.26 0.86 -3.46
N VAL A 47 1.84 1.81 -2.63
CA VAL A 47 0.79 1.57 -1.63
C VAL A 47 -0.37 2.51 -1.91
N ILE A 48 -1.58 1.97 -1.91
CA ILE A 48 -2.83 2.71 -2.03
C ILE A 48 -3.56 2.64 -0.70
N TYR A 49 -3.98 3.81 -0.24
CA TYR A 49 -4.82 4.02 0.94
C TYR A 49 -6.17 4.62 0.52
N THR A 50 -7.21 4.40 1.32
CA THR A 50 -8.37 5.30 1.26
C THR A 50 -7.95 6.68 1.77
N LYS A 51 -8.60 7.76 1.30
CA LYS A 51 -8.29 9.10 1.79
C LYS A 51 -8.39 9.21 3.32
N LYS A 52 -9.40 8.58 3.91
CA LYS A 52 -9.58 8.50 5.36
C LYS A 52 -8.38 7.88 6.06
N GLU A 53 -7.87 6.76 5.55
CA GLU A 53 -6.72 6.10 6.16
C GLU A 53 -5.45 6.92 6.01
N TRP A 54 -5.26 7.53 4.84
CA TRP A 54 -4.14 8.44 4.62
C TRP A 54 -4.15 9.62 5.60
N ASP A 55 -5.32 10.21 5.86
CA ASP A 55 -5.45 11.32 6.80
C ASP A 55 -5.11 10.91 8.24
N ASN A 56 -5.53 9.73 8.68
CA ASN A 56 -5.11 9.17 9.98
C ASN A 56 -3.57 9.06 10.06
N ILE A 57 -2.94 8.56 8.99
CA ILE A 57 -1.47 8.42 8.94
C ILE A 57 -0.79 9.79 8.98
N ILE A 58 -1.29 10.77 8.23
CA ILE A 58 -0.73 12.13 8.26
C ILE A 58 -0.88 12.75 9.65
N ASP A 59 -2.01 12.55 10.32
CA ASP A 59 -2.22 13.01 11.70
C ASP A 59 -1.22 12.36 12.67
N GLU A 60 -0.90 11.09 12.51
CA GLU A 60 0.14 10.41 13.29
C GLU A 60 1.54 10.98 13.00
N LEU A 61 1.90 11.14 11.72
CA LEU A 61 3.19 11.69 11.31
C LEU A 61 3.37 13.14 11.80
N SER A 62 2.28 13.92 11.85
CA SER A 62 2.30 15.32 12.31
C SER A 62 2.68 15.48 13.79
N LYS A 63 2.49 14.43 14.59
CA LYS A 63 2.81 14.40 16.02
C LYS A 63 4.30 14.11 16.29
N LEU A 64 5.06 13.69 15.28
CA LEU A 64 6.47 13.39 15.43
C LEU A 64 7.31 14.66 15.60
N ASN A 65 8.40 14.58 16.36
CA ASN A 65 9.28 15.70 16.63
C ASN A 65 10.03 16.17 15.35
N PRO A 66 9.73 17.35 14.78
CA PRO A 66 10.35 17.81 13.53
C PRO A 66 11.81 18.24 13.70
N TYR A 67 12.29 18.45 14.93
CA TYR A 67 13.68 18.82 15.19
C TYR A 67 14.64 17.64 15.05
N GLU A 68 14.14 16.42 15.18
CA GLU A 68 14.92 15.20 14.95
C GLU A 68 15.13 14.93 13.46
N LYS A 69 16.39 14.78 13.06
CA LYS A 69 16.75 14.52 11.66
C LYS A 69 16.10 13.25 11.11
N ARG A 70 16.07 12.18 11.91
CA ARG A 70 15.46 10.89 11.53
C ARG A 70 13.97 11.01 11.26
N THR A 71 13.25 11.78 12.07
CA THR A 71 11.82 12.08 11.85
C THR A 71 11.61 12.73 10.49
N ARG A 72 12.36 13.80 10.17
CA ARG A 72 12.22 14.49 8.89
C ARG A 72 12.56 13.59 7.71
N GLU A 73 13.58 12.76 7.83
CA GLU A 73 13.95 11.76 6.82
C GLU A 73 12.79 10.77 6.61
N PHE A 74 12.30 10.16 7.68
CA PHE A 74 11.18 9.21 7.61
C PHE A 74 9.94 9.82 6.96
N VAL A 75 9.49 10.99 7.42
CA VAL A 75 8.31 11.67 6.86
C VAL A 75 8.49 11.93 5.36
N ARG A 76 9.67 12.43 4.94
CA ARG A 76 9.96 12.66 3.51
C ARG A 76 9.92 11.35 2.71
N TYR A 77 10.54 10.28 3.22
CA TYR A 77 10.58 9.00 2.51
C TYR A 77 9.23 8.31 2.45
N PHE A 78 8.43 8.39 3.51
CA PHE A 78 7.10 7.80 3.58
C PHE A 78 6.12 8.55 2.66
N THR A 79 6.10 9.88 2.71
CA THR A 79 5.16 10.70 1.94
C THR A 79 5.58 10.95 0.48
N ARG A 80 6.77 10.49 0.06
CA ARG A 80 7.27 10.74 -1.29
C ARG A 80 6.33 10.17 -2.35
N GLY A 81 5.99 11.01 -3.32
CA GLY A 81 5.11 10.62 -4.43
C GLY A 81 3.66 10.39 -4.03
N ALA A 82 3.25 10.74 -2.79
CA ALA A 82 1.85 10.75 -2.39
C ALA A 82 1.02 11.56 -3.37
N THR A 83 0.06 10.90 -4.02
CA THR A 83 -0.77 11.48 -5.08
C THR A 83 -2.20 11.00 -4.91
N GLU A 84 -3.15 11.91 -5.02
CA GLU A 84 -4.57 11.56 -4.98
C GLU A 84 -4.99 10.86 -6.29
N LEU A 85 -5.75 9.77 -6.16
CA LEU A 85 -6.30 9.00 -7.26
C LEU A 85 -7.82 9.09 -7.21
N ILE A 86 -8.41 9.45 -8.35
CA ILE A 86 -9.86 9.53 -8.53
C ILE A 86 -10.25 8.41 -9.50
N PRO A 87 -11.06 7.43 -9.06
CA PRO A 87 -11.62 6.43 -9.96
C PRO A 87 -12.48 7.07 -11.05
N ASP A 88 -12.35 6.59 -12.29
CA ASP A 88 -13.26 6.96 -13.37
C ASP A 88 -14.61 6.23 -13.25
N ALA A 89 -15.58 6.58 -14.11
CA ALA A 89 -16.91 5.95 -14.11
C ALA A 89 -16.90 4.43 -14.36
N ALA A 90 -15.78 3.88 -14.86
CA ALA A 90 -15.59 2.44 -15.06
C ALA A 90 -14.86 1.78 -13.87
N GLY A 91 -14.59 2.51 -12.79
CA GLY A 91 -13.87 2.02 -11.61
C GLY A 91 -12.37 1.81 -11.88
N ARG A 92 -11.78 2.54 -12.83
CA ARG A 92 -10.34 2.49 -13.11
C ARG A 92 -9.64 3.71 -12.50
N VAL A 93 -8.42 3.51 -12.01
CA VAL A 93 -7.56 4.58 -11.50
C VAL A 93 -6.32 4.74 -12.37
N LEU A 94 -5.96 5.98 -12.70
CA LEU A 94 -4.74 6.28 -13.45
C LEU A 94 -3.55 6.32 -12.49
N LEU A 95 -2.59 5.40 -12.65
CA LEU A 95 -1.40 5.39 -11.81
C LEU A 95 -0.36 6.41 -12.34
N PRO A 96 0.20 7.29 -11.49
CA PRO A 96 1.21 8.25 -11.91
C PRO A 96 2.44 7.56 -12.52
N LYS A 97 2.87 8.01 -13.71
CA LYS A 97 3.99 7.41 -14.45
C LYS A 97 5.28 7.29 -13.63
N ILE A 98 5.60 8.32 -12.84
CA ILE A 98 6.80 8.32 -11.99
C ILE A 98 6.76 7.30 -10.84
N LEU A 99 5.56 6.89 -10.43
CA LEU A 99 5.38 5.83 -9.45
C LEU A 99 5.50 4.45 -10.11
N LEU A 100 4.92 4.29 -11.30
CA LEU A 100 5.09 3.07 -12.10
C LEU A 100 6.58 2.81 -12.39
N GLU A 101 7.32 3.85 -12.80
CA GLU A 101 8.77 3.77 -13.04
C GLU A 101 9.55 3.41 -11.77
N TYR A 102 9.13 3.90 -10.60
CA TYR A 102 9.79 3.54 -9.34
C TYR A 102 9.61 2.07 -8.97
N ALA A 103 8.41 1.53 -9.21
CA ALA A 103 8.04 0.16 -8.85
C ALA A 103 8.35 -0.87 -9.95
N ASP A 104 9.06 -0.47 -11.02
CA ASP A 104 9.29 -1.25 -12.25
C ASP A 104 8.02 -1.85 -12.87
N ILE A 105 6.87 -1.21 -12.70
CA ILE A 105 5.60 -1.71 -13.22
C ILE A 105 5.48 -1.35 -14.70
N GLN A 106 5.35 -2.37 -15.56
CA GLN A 106 5.07 -2.21 -16.99
C GLN A 106 3.60 -2.47 -17.33
N SER A 107 3.10 -3.67 -17.05
CA SER A 107 1.72 -4.09 -17.39
C SER A 107 1.13 -5.00 -16.33
N ASP A 108 1.82 -6.08 -16.01
CA ASP A 108 1.35 -7.14 -15.11
C ASP A 108 1.63 -6.74 -13.67
N ILE A 109 0.58 -6.70 -12.87
CA ILE A 109 0.64 -6.30 -11.48
C ILE A 109 -0.08 -7.28 -10.58
N VAL A 110 0.35 -7.31 -9.32
CA VAL A 110 -0.37 -7.95 -8.23
C VAL A 110 -0.85 -6.88 -7.27
N ILE A 111 -2.15 -6.90 -6.96
CA ILE A 111 -2.72 -6.12 -5.85
C ILE A 111 -2.81 -7.05 -4.64
N SER A 112 -2.04 -6.78 -3.60
CA SER A 112 -2.09 -7.52 -2.34
C SER A 112 -2.75 -6.66 -1.26
N CYS A 113 -3.86 -7.15 -0.69
CA CYS A 113 -4.53 -6.46 0.40
C CYS A 113 -3.77 -6.69 1.71
N GLN A 114 -3.33 -5.61 2.35
CA GLN A 114 -2.64 -5.65 3.63
C GLN A 114 -3.36 -4.79 4.66
N LEU A 115 -4.27 -5.41 5.41
CA LEU A 115 -5.07 -4.76 6.45
C LEU A 115 -5.84 -3.54 5.89
N ASN A 116 -5.41 -2.33 6.18
CA ASN A 116 -6.04 -1.06 5.81
C ASN A 116 -5.45 -0.42 4.53
N LYS A 117 -4.53 -1.12 3.85
CA LYS A 117 -3.87 -0.65 2.63
C LYS A 117 -3.86 -1.71 1.54
N LEU A 118 -3.57 -1.27 0.33
CA LEU A 118 -3.38 -2.12 -0.84
C LEU A 118 -1.97 -1.92 -1.35
N GLU A 119 -1.22 -2.99 -1.51
CA GLU A 119 0.09 -2.93 -2.14
C GLU A 119 -0.05 -3.30 -3.62
N VAL A 120 0.56 -2.51 -4.48
CA VAL A 120 0.57 -2.69 -5.93
C VAL A 120 2.00 -2.97 -6.35
N TRP A 121 2.22 -4.18 -6.85
CA TRP A 121 3.53 -4.71 -7.19
C TRP A 121 3.62 -4.97 -8.69
N ALA A 122 4.83 -4.85 -9.26
CA ALA A 122 5.13 -5.56 -10.49
C ALA A 122 5.10 -7.07 -10.20
N LYS A 123 4.47 -7.86 -11.07
CA LYS A 123 4.19 -9.27 -10.80
C LYS A 123 5.46 -10.10 -10.52
N ASP A 124 6.50 -9.89 -11.32
CA ASP A 124 7.81 -10.53 -11.17
C ASP A 124 8.52 -10.19 -9.84
N ILE A 125 8.43 -8.92 -9.42
CA ILE A 125 8.94 -8.47 -8.12
C ILE A 125 8.14 -9.10 -6.98
N TYR A 126 6.81 -9.16 -7.11
CA TYR A 126 5.95 -9.77 -6.09
C TYR A 126 6.30 -11.24 -5.88
N GLU A 127 6.34 -12.02 -6.96
CA GLU A 127 6.70 -13.44 -6.95
C GLU A 127 8.09 -13.63 -6.33
N THR A 128 9.08 -12.82 -6.72
CA THR A 128 10.42 -12.87 -6.13
C THR A 128 10.41 -12.58 -4.63
N GLN A 129 9.62 -11.62 -4.15
CA GLN A 129 9.54 -11.29 -2.73
C GLN A 129 8.82 -12.38 -1.93
N MET A 130 7.76 -12.97 -2.47
CA MET A 130 6.97 -14.00 -1.77
C MET A 130 7.60 -15.40 -1.84
N ASP A 131 8.33 -15.72 -2.93
CA ASP A 131 9.11 -16.96 -3.05
C ASP A 131 10.32 -16.96 -2.11
N ASN A 132 10.77 -15.78 -1.68
CA ASN A 132 11.68 -15.63 -0.55
C ASN A 132 10.92 -15.76 0.78
N GLU A 133 10.08 -16.81 0.90
CA GLU A 133 9.48 -17.16 2.19
C GLU A 133 10.61 -17.18 3.22
N PRO A 134 10.47 -16.44 4.35
CA PRO A 134 11.51 -16.44 5.36
C PRO A 134 11.81 -17.90 5.68
N LYS A 135 13.08 -18.31 5.54
CA LYS A 135 13.52 -19.70 5.81
C LYS A 135 13.05 -20.22 7.17
N ASN A 136 12.62 -19.32 8.05
CA ASN A 136 11.89 -19.63 9.26
C ASN A 136 10.72 -18.64 9.49
N PHE A 137 9.64 -18.73 8.70
CA PHE A 137 8.41 -17.94 8.92
C PHE A 137 7.89 -18.09 10.36
N ALA A 138 8.02 -19.29 10.95
CA ALA A 138 7.68 -19.53 12.35
C ALA A 138 8.50 -18.65 13.33
N LYS A 139 9.80 -18.48 13.11
CA LYS A 139 10.65 -17.58 13.92
C LYS A 139 10.28 -16.12 13.72
N LEU A 140 9.97 -15.70 12.49
CA LEU A 140 9.48 -14.35 12.25
C LEU A 140 8.16 -14.11 13.00
N ALA A 141 7.25 -15.08 12.96
CA ALA A 141 6.00 -15.03 13.71
C ALA A 141 6.25 -14.96 15.22
N GLU A 142 7.21 -15.72 15.76
CA GLU A 142 7.60 -15.65 17.18
C GLU A 142 8.22 -14.29 17.55
N GLU A 143 9.12 -13.75 16.74
CA GLU A 143 9.76 -12.45 17.00
C GLU A 143 8.74 -11.31 17.03
N VAL A 144 7.79 -11.33 16.10
CA VAL A 144 6.76 -10.29 15.96
C VAL A 144 5.64 -10.47 16.97
N MET A 145 5.09 -11.67 17.11
CA MET A 145 3.89 -11.95 17.92
C MET A 145 4.23 -12.44 19.33
N GLY A 146 5.35 -13.14 19.52
CA GLY A 146 5.76 -13.70 20.82
C GLY A 146 6.13 -12.65 21.86
N ASN A 147 6.59 -11.47 21.43
CA ASN A 147 6.85 -10.33 22.31
C ASN A 147 5.64 -9.41 22.52
N ALA A 148 4.59 -9.53 21.70
CA ALA A 148 3.40 -8.69 21.81
C ALA A 148 2.62 -8.94 23.12
N GLY A 149 2.79 -10.10 23.75
CA GLY A 149 2.20 -10.42 25.06
C GLY A 149 2.96 -9.88 26.28
N ARG A 150 4.17 -9.30 26.13
CA ARG A 150 4.96 -8.77 27.26
C ARG A 150 4.82 -7.26 27.51
N ARG A 151 4.06 -6.54 26.70
CA ARG A 151 3.89 -5.07 26.81
C ARG A 151 2.61 -4.63 27.51
N ILE A 152 1.88 -5.54 28.17
CA ILE A 152 0.62 -5.20 28.86
C ILE A 152 0.85 -4.81 30.33
N ASP A 153 2.00 -5.12 30.92
CA ASP A 153 2.30 -4.76 32.30
C ASP A 153 3.60 -3.94 32.37
N ASP A 154 3.47 -2.60 32.32
CA ASP A 154 4.37 -1.60 32.95
C ASP A 154 3.71 -0.21 32.95
#